data_AF-A0A3A0A1S1-F1
#
_entry.id   AF-A0A3A0A1S1-F1
#
_cell.length_a   1.000
_cell.length_b   1.000
_cell.length_c   1.000
_cell.angle_alpha   90.00
_cell.angle_beta   90.00
_cell.angle_gamma   90.00
#
_symmetry.space_group_name_H-M   'P 1'
#
loop_
_entity.id
_entity.type
_entity.pdbx_description
1 polymer ?
#
loop_
_entity_poly.entity_id
_entity_poly.type
_entity_poly.pdbx_seq_one_letter_code
_entity_poly.pdbx_strand_id
1 'polypeptide(L)'
;MIIRTSLIWARLLLALCVLMQGLAGVAPVRAAPLAINAPDGFHFEPVVDGLKMPTGFAIAPDGRIFIIEKEGKVRVFHNGVLQEEPFIDLTNEVNSTNERGLLGVAVHPRWPTLPYVYFAYVYEPPEAKGLPKTGARVSRVLRLSADPRNLNRHAPGSGEIILGKNSTFANIGNPAEGDKKPYSCLDDNGWFIEDCLPDEGTSHSVDHLLFGKDGTLYVSAG
;
A
#
# COMPACT_ATOMS: atom_id res chain seq x y z
N MET A 1 55.12 19.29 -54.61
CA MET A 1 55.58 18.14 -53.81
C MET A 1 54.72 18.07 -52.55
N ILE A 2 54.30 16.85 -52.19
CA ILE A 2 53.38 16.44 -51.10
C ILE A 2 51.88 16.43 -51.49
N ILE A 3 51.47 15.21 -51.84
CA ILE A 3 50.11 14.70 -51.99
C ILE A 3 49.59 14.35 -50.58
N ARG A 4 48.34 14.69 -50.26
CA ARG A 4 47.53 13.93 -49.29
C ARG A 4 46.08 13.82 -49.77
N THR A 5 45.76 12.62 -50.23
CA THR A 5 44.43 12.10 -50.49
C THR A 5 43.78 11.63 -49.18
N SER A 6 42.44 11.65 -49.11
CA SER A 6 41.59 10.47 -48.87
C SER A 6 40.36 10.73 -47.98
N LEU A 7 39.26 10.08 -48.38
CA LEU A 7 38.11 9.63 -47.56
C LEU A 7 36.96 10.62 -47.30
N ILE A 8 36.19 10.98 -48.35
CA ILE A 8 34.82 11.53 -48.24
C ILE A 8 33.74 10.48 -48.59
N TRP A 9 34.11 9.25 -48.95
CA TRP A 9 33.18 8.21 -49.43
C TRP A 9 32.66 7.25 -48.34
N ALA A 10 32.25 7.77 -47.17
CA ALA A 10 31.62 6.94 -46.13
C ALA A 10 30.34 7.57 -45.56
N ARG A 11 29.60 8.32 -46.39
CA ARG A 11 28.21 8.69 -46.15
C ARG A 11 27.37 8.02 -47.23
N LEU A 12 26.70 6.88 -46.95
CA LEU A 12 25.45 6.48 -47.63
C LEU A 12 24.82 5.12 -47.25
N LEU A 13 25.28 4.39 -46.21
CA LEU A 13 24.70 3.07 -45.86
C LEU A 13 24.26 2.88 -44.40
N LEU A 14 23.97 3.96 -43.67
CA LEU A 14 23.47 3.88 -42.28
C LEU A 14 22.26 4.77 -42.00
N ALA A 15 21.48 5.12 -43.03
CA ALA A 15 20.30 5.98 -42.90
C ALA A 15 18.97 5.28 -43.27
N LEU A 16 18.95 3.95 -43.39
CA LEU A 16 17.78 3.21 -43.87
C LEU A 16 17.56 1.87 -43.12
N CYS A 17 17.62 1.85 -41.79
CA CYS A 17 17.22 0.66 -41.02
C CYS A 17 16.60 0.93 -39.63
N VAL A 18 16.41 2.18 -39.20
CA VAL A 18 15.89 2.49 -37.83
C VAL A 18 14.61 3.34 -37.88
N LEU A 19 13.75 3.12 -38.87
CA LEU A 19 12.48 3.85 -39.02
C LEU A 19 11.25 2.94 -39.19
N MET A 20 11.36 1.66 -38.83
CA MET A 20 10.24 0.68 -38.90
C MET A 20 10.22 -0.26 -37.68
N GLN A 21 10.26 0.27 -36.46
CA GLN A 21 9.90 -0.52 -35.25
C GLN A 21 8.86 0.18 -34.36
N GLY A 22 8.16 1.18 -34.90
CA GLY A 22 7.01 1.78 -34.24
C GLY A 22 5.76 0.94 -34.50
N LEU A 23 5.03 0.63 -33.42
CA LEU A 23 3.73 -0.08 -33.35
C LEU A 23 3.79 -1.61 -33.24
N ALA A 24 4.54 -2.14 -32.28
CA ALA A 24 4.03 -3.29 -31.55
C ALA A 24 2.93 -2.76 -30.61
N GLY A 25 1.68 -2.76 -31.10
CA GLY A 25 0.52 -2.48 -30.25
C GLY A 25 0.52 -3.47 -29.10
N VAL A 26 0.62 -2.98 -27.87
CA VAL A 26 0.39 -3.80 -26.69
C VAL A 26 -1.07 -4.21 -26.74
N ALA A 27 -1.34 -5.44 -27.18
CA ALA A 27 -2.69 -5.99 -27.09
C ALA A 27 -3.09 -5.97 -25.62
N PRO A 28 -4.29 -5.49 -25.26
CA PRO A 28 -4.74 -5.58 -23.88
C PRO A 28 -4.74 -7.06 -23.50
N VAL A 29 -3.98 -7.41 -22.46
CA VAL A 29 -4.07 -8.73 -21.85
C VAL A 29 -5.49 -8.83 -21.31
N ARG A 30 -6.34 -9.53 -22.03
CA ARG A 30 -7.70 -9.80 -21.56
C ARG A 30 -7.58 -10.87 -20.49
N ALA A 31 -7.71 -10.46 -19.23
CA ALA A 31 -7.79 -11.40 -18.12
C ALA A 31 -8.82 -12.49 -18.46
N ALA A 32 -8.43 -13.75 -18.27
CA ALA A 32 -9.34 -14.88 -18.49
C ALA A 32 -10.59 -14.67 -17.60
N PRO A 33 -11.81 -14.86 -18.13
CA PRO A 33 -13.00 -14.73 -17.31
C PRO A 33 -12.90 -15.72 -16.15
N LEU A 34 -13.01 -15.20 -14.92
CA LEU A 34 -13.20 -16.05 -13.75
C LEU A 34 -14.47 -16.86 -14.00
N ALA A 35 -14.35 -18.19 -14.07
CA ALA A 35 -15.49 -19.11 -14.20
C ALA A 35 -16.21 -19.25 -12.85
N ILE A 36 -16.71 -18.14 -12.32
CA ILE A 36 -17.60 -18.10 -11.17
C ILE A 36 -19.00 -18.01 -11.74
N ASN A 37 -19.83 -19.03 -11.49
CA ASN A 37 -21.25 -18.96 -11.80
C ASN A 37 -21.91 -18.02 -10.78
N ALA A 38 -22.05 -16.74 -11.13
CA ALA A 38 -22.87 -15.83 -10.35
C ALA A 38 -24.36 -16.08 -10.63
N PRO A 39 -25.25 -15.77 -9.68
CA PRO A 39 -26.69 -15.74 -9.94
C PRO A 39 -27.05 -14.82 -11.11
N ASP A 40 -28.20 -15.06 -11.72
CA ASP A 40 -28.71 -14.21 -12.80
C ASP A 40 -28.74 -12.72 -12.39
N GLY A 41 -28.30 -11.85 -13.30
CA GLY A 41 -28.21 -10.41 -13.07
C GLY A 41 -26.85 -9.92 -12.55
N PHE A 42 -25.94 -10.83 -12.19
CA PHE A 42 -24.56 -10.49 -11.84
C PHE A 42 -23.61 -10.78 -13.01
N HIS A 43 -22.60 -9.91 -13.19
CA HIS A 43 -21.50 -10.14 -14.12
C HIS A 43 -20.19 -9.79 -13.43
N PHE A 44 -19.11 -10.47 -13.84
CA PHE A 44 -17.76 -10.18 -13.39
C PHE A 44 -17.01 -9.43 -14.47
N GLU A 45 -16.44 -8.29 -14.12
CA GLU A 45 -15.55 -7.53 -14.98
C GLU A 45 -14.22 -7.32 -14.26
N PRO A 46 -13.10 -7.80 -14.83
CA PRO A 46 -11.78 -7.47 -14.32
C PRO A 46 -11.52 -5.96 -14.42
N VAL A 47 -11.34 -5.30 -13.28
CA VAL A 47 -11.03 -3.85 -13.23
C VAL A 47 -9.52 -3.60 -13.34
N VAL A 48 -8.73 -4.43 -12.65
CA VAL A 48 -7.27 -4.30 -12.56
C VAL A 48 -6.67 -5.67 -12.22
N ASP A 49 -5.50 -5.95 -12.77
CA ASP A 49 -4.70 -7.16 -12.50
C ASP A 49 -3.28 -6.80 -12.01
N GLY A 50 -2.42 -7.80 -11.85
CA GLY A 50 -1.01 -7.60 -11.46
C GLY A 50 -0.77 -7.22 -9.99
N LEU A 51 -1.81 -7.26 -9.16
CA LEU A 51 -1.73 -7.00 -7.72
C LEU A 51 -1.15 -8.19 -6.95
N LYS A 52 -0.49 -7.92 -5.82
CA LYS A 52 0.06 -8.93 -4.90
C LYS A 52 -0.71 -8.95 -3.59
N MET A 53 -1.46 -10.03 -3.34
CA MET A 53 -2.21 -10.21 -2.08
C MET A 53 -3.02 -8.97 -1.67
N PRO A 54 -3.91 -8.43 -2.54
CA PRO A 54 -4.71 -7.26 -2.19
C PRO A 54 -5.63 -7.58 -1.00
N THR A 55 -5.66 -6.70 0.00
CA THR A 55 -6.45 -6.86 1.24
C THR A 55 -7.64 -5.92 1.30
N GLY A 56 -7.64 -4.85 0.51
CA GLY A 56 -8.73 -3.88 0.47
C GLY A 56 -8.50 -2.79 -0.55
N PHE A 57 -9.49 -1.92 -0.71
CA PHE A 57 -9.37 -0.74 -1.55
C PHE A 57 -10.32 0.37 -1.07
N ALA A 58 -9.99 1.61 -1.43
CA ALA A 58 -10.87 2.76 -1.25
C ALA A 58 -10.92 3.60 -2.54
N ILE A 59 -12.13 4.02 -2.89
CA ILE A 59 -12.38 4.83 -4.09
C ILE A 59 -12.46 6.30 -3.68
N ALA A 60 -11.61 7.12 -4.28
CA ALA A 60 -11.66 8.57 -4.12
C ALA A 60 -12.79 9.18 -4.97
N PRO A 61 -13.36 10.33 -4.57
CA PRO A 61 -14.38 11.06 -5.33
C PRO A 61 -14.03 11.39 -6.79
N ASP A 62 -12.74 11.43 -7.15
CA ASP A 62 -12.27 11.64 -8.53
C ASP A 62 -12.09 10.34 -9.33
N GLY A 63 -12.57 9.21 -8.80
CA GLY A 63 -12.55 7.90 -9.47
C GLY A 63 -11.25 7.12 -9.32
N ARG A 64 -10.24 7.65 -8.63
CA ARG A 64 -9.03 6.90 -8.28
C ARG A 64 -9.34 5.80 -7.28
N ILE A 65 -8.72 4.63 -7.45
CA ILE A 65 -8.80 3.52 -6.51
C ILE A 65 -7.43 3.36 -5.85
N PHE A 66 -7.37 3.52 -4.53
CA PHE A 66 -6.23 3.15 -3.72
C PHE A 66 -6.41 1.70 -3.27
N ILE A 67 -5.48 0.84 -3.66
CA ILE A 67 -5.55 -0.61 -3.41
C ILE A 67 -4.38 -0.96 -2.48
N ILE A 68 -4.69 -1.58 -1.36
CA ILE A 68 -3.67 -1.99 -0.39
C ILE A 68 -3.28 -3.45 -0.63
N GLU A 69 -1.98 -3.70 -0.66
CA GLU A 69 -1.37 -5.02 -0.72
C GLU A 69 -0.88 -5.40 0.68
N LYS A 70 -1.12 -6.65 1.09
CA LYS A 70 -0.87 -7.13 2.46
C LYS A 70 0.52 -6.82 3.01
N GLU A 71 1.54 -6.87 2.16
CA GLU A 71 2.94 -6.60 2.54
C GLU A 71 3.24 -5.12 2.80
N GLY A 72 2.31 -4.20 2.51
CA GLY A 72 2.46 -2.77 2.82
C GLY A 72 2.59 -1.84 1.62
N LYS A 73 2.39 -2.31 0.39
CA LYS A 73 2.35 -1.43 -0.77
C LYS A 73 0.94 -0.90 -0.99
N VAL A 74 0.85 0.37 -1.38
CA VAL A 74 -0.42 0.98 -1.80
C VAL A 74 -0.34 1.26 -3.29
N ARG A 75 -1.10 0.52 -4.08
CA ARG A 75 -1.20 0.70 -5.53
C ARG A 75 -2.28 1.73 -5.84
N VAL A 76 -2.14 2.41 -6.98
CA VAL A 76 -3.12 3.37 -7.48
C VAL A 76 -3.60 2.93 -8.83
N PHE A 77 -4.90 2.76 -8.98
CA PHE A 77 -5.55 2.59 -10.28
C PHE A 77 -6.33 3.85 -10.60
N HIS A 78 -6.09 4.44 -11.77
CA HIS A 78 -6.75 5.68 -12.19
C HIS A 78 -6.81 5.76 -13.71
N ASN A 79 -7.96 6.20 -14.24
CA ASN A 79 -8.21 6.34 -15.68
C ASN A 79 -7.90 5.05 -16.48
N GLY A 80 -8.29 3.89 -15.95
CA GLY A 80 -8.11 2.60 -16.62
C GLY A 80 -6.69 2.02 -16.52
N VAL A 81 -5.78 2.67 -15.79
CA VAL A 81 -4.37 2.27 -15.73
C VAL A 81 -3.90 2.12 -14.28
N LEU A 82 -3.30 0.97 -13.99
CA LEU A 82 -2.52 0.76 -12.76
C LEU A 82 -1.23 1.57 -12.87
N GLN A 83 -1.04 2.51 -11.96
CA GLN A 83 0.17 3.34 -11.95
C GLN A 83 1.39 2.46 -11.70
N GLU A 84 2.48 2.69 -12.44
CA GLU A 84 3.75 1.95 -12.30
C GLU A 84 4.25 2.03 -10.86
N GLU A 85 4.20 3.23 -10.31
CA GLU A 85 4.73 3.57 -9.01
C GLU A 85 3.64 3.54 -7.94
N PRO A 86 3.92 2.96 -6.77
CA PRO A 86 2.94 2.93 -5.68
C PRO A 86 2.72 4.34 -5.10
N PHE A 87 1.57 4.54 -4.46
CA PHE A 87 1.31 5.74 -3.65
C PHE A 87 2.31 5.85 -2.51
N ILE A 88 2.58 4.72 -1.83
CA ILE A 88 3.58 4.53 -0.78
C ILE A 88 4.00 3.05 -0.73
N ASP A 89 5.24 2.79 -0.30
CA ASP A 89 5.75 1.45 0.01
C ASP A 89 6.12 1.40 1.51
N LEU A 90 5.28 0.73 2.30
CA LEU A 90 5.43 0.53 3.75
C LEU A 90 5.98 -0.86 4.10
N THR A 91 6.60 -1.57 3.15
CA THR A 91 7.05 -2.97 3.36
C THR A 91 8.05 -3.15 4.50
N ASN A 92 8.78 -2.09 4.87
CA ASN A 92 9.69 -2.10 6.02
C ASN A 92 9.03 -1.78 7.36
N GLU A 93 7.76 -1.34 7.35
CA GLU A 93 7.00 -0.95 8.55
C GLU A 93 5.83 -1.88 8.83
N VAL A 94 5.45 -2.75 7.90
CA VAL A 94 4.31 -3.67 8.03
C VAL A 94 4.78 -5.06 8.42
N ASN A 95 4.20 -5.63 9.47
CA ASN A 95 4.28 -7.07 9.74
C ASN A 95 3.16 -7.78 8.96
N SER A 96 3.53 -8.58 7.96
CA SER A 96 2.57 -9.27 7.07
C SER A 96 2.39 -10.76 7.37
N THR A 97 2.65 -11.19 8.61
CA THR A 97 2.61 -12.61 9.01
C THR A 97 1.18 -13.11 9.20
N ASN A 98 0.82 -14.23 8.58
CA ASN A 98 -0.52 -14.85 8.65
C ASN A 98 -1.65 -13.89 8.27
N GLU A 99 -2.50 -13.42 9.18
CA GLU A 99 -3.58 -12.46 8.84
C GLU A 99 -3.14 -11.01 9.02
N ARG A 100 -1.99 -10.76 9.67
CA ARG A 100 -1.43 -9.41 9.81
C ARG A 100 -1.04 -8.84 8.45
N GLY A 101 -1.02 -7.52 8.38
CA GLY A 101 -0.53 -6.79 7.22
C GLY A 101 -1.00 -5.34 7.22
N LEU A 102 -1.01 -4.76 6.02
CA LEU A 102 -1.79 -3.57 5.72
C LEU A 102 -3.21 -4.00 5.37
N LEU A 103 -4.19 -3.63 6.20
CA LEU A 103 -5.53 -4.23 6.19
C LEU A 103 -6.63 -3.17 5.99
N GLY A 104 -6.44 -1.96 6.51
CA GLY A 104 -7.39 -0.87 6.34
C GLY A 104 -6.96 0.18 5.35
N VAL A 105 -7.92 0.69 4.57
CA VAL A 105 -7.74 1.90 3.76
C VAL A 105 -9.02 2.74 3.71
N ALA A 106 -8.88 4.06 3.86
CA ALA A 106 -9.97 5.01 3.64
C ALA A 106 -9.46 6.28 2.97
N VAL A 107 -10.30 6.93 2.15
CA VAL A 107 -10.02 8.24 1.55
C VAL A 107 -10.88 9.28 2.25
N HIS A 108 -10.30 10.45 2.52
CA HIS A 108 -11.04 11.54 3.15
C HIS A 108 -12.26 11.97 2.28
N PRO A 109 -13.47 12.17 2.86
CA PRO A 109 -14.68 12.48 2.08
C PRO A 109 -14.61 13.80 1.29
N ARG A 110 -13.80 14.75 1.77
CA ARG A 110 -13.53 16.05 1.11
C ARG A 110 -12.37 16.03 0.10
N TRP A 111 -11.99 14.86 -0.40
CA TRP A 111 -11.00 14.75 -1.46
C TRP A 111 -11.47 15.45 -2.75
N PRO A 112 -10.58 16.14 -3.51
CA PRO A 112 -9.14 16.32 -3.26
C PRO A 112 -8.80 17.56 -2.41
N THR A 113 -9.79 18.35 -1.94
CA THR A 113 -9.55 19.55 -1.12
C THR A 113 -8.85 19.22 0.20
N LEU A 114 -9.18 18.06 0.79
CA LEU A 114 -8.37 17.40 1.81
C LEU A 114 -7.81 16.12 1.22
N PRO A 115 -6.57 16.13 0.70
CA PRO A 115 -6.02 15.02 -0.05
C PRO A 115 -5.47 13.93 0.90
N TYR A 116 -6.24 13.51 1.90
CA TYR A 116 -5.80 12.53 2.89
C TYR A 116 -6.25 11.11 2.56
N VAL A 117 -5.33 10.17 2.76
CA VAL A 117 -5.59 8.73 2.72
C VAL A 117 -5.11 8.13 4.04
N TYR A 118 -5.90 7.21 4.57
CA TYR A 118 -5.71 6.59 5.88
C TYR A 118 -5.45 5.11 5.73
N PHE A 119 -4.57 4.56 6.55
CA PHE A 119 -4.11 3.18 6.48
C PHE A 119 -4.08 2.55 7.87
N ALA A 120 -4.67 1.37 8.03
CA ALA A 120 -4.58 0.59 9.26
C ALA A 120 -3.71 -0.65 9.03
N TYR A 121 -2.72 -0.86 9.88
CA TYR A 121 -1.75 -1.94 9.70
C TYR A 121 -1.12 -2.40 11.01
N VAL A 122 -0.57 -3.61 10.99
CA VAL A 122 0.28 -4.13 12.06
C VAL A 122 1.69 -3.61 11.88
N TYR A 123 2.18 -2.88 12.87
CA TYR A 123 3.47 -2.21 12.84
C TYR A 123 4.60 -3.18 13.18
N GLU A 124 5.61 -3.23 12.29
CA GLU A 124 6.91 -3.86 12.54
C GLU A 124 7.90 -2.77 12.96
N PRO A 125 8.15 -2.58 14.26
CA PRO A 125 9.17 -1.63 14.70
C PRO A 125 10.58 -2.10 14.29
N PRO A 126 11.49 -1.18 13.93
CA PRO A 126 12.87 -1.51 13.60
C PRO A 126 13.59 -2.36 14.67
N GLU A 127 13.27 -2.13 15.94
CA GLU A 127 13.82 -2.83 17.11
C GLU A 127 13.43 -4.32 17.15
N ALA A 128 12.33 -4.71 16.51
CA ALA A 128 11.92 -6.10 16.41
C ALA A 128 12.65 -6.88 15.30
N LYS A 129 13.56 -6.22 14.56
CA LYS A 129 14.34 -6.86 13.50
C LYS A 129 15.16 -8.03 14.06
N GLY A 130 14.94 -9.21 13.48
CA GLY A 130 15.60 -10.45 13.90
C GLY A 130 14.82 -11.26 14.95
N LEU A 131 13.75 -10.71 15.51
CA LEU A 131 12.81 -11.45 16.34
C LEU A 131 11.83 -12.26 15.47
N PRO A 132 11.24 -13.35 16.00
CA PRO A 132 10.17 -14.07 15.33
C PRO A 132 9.06 -13.12 14.86
N LYS A 133 8.68 -13.25 13.59
CA LYS A 133 7.63 -12.43 12.99
C LYS A 133 6.22 -12.73 13.54
N THR A 134 6.09 -13.86 14.23
CA THR A 134 4.91 -14.31 14.97
C THR A 134 4.84 -13.81 16.41
N GLY A 135 5.89 -13.12 16.92
CA GLY A 135 5.85 -12.50 18.24
C GLY A 135 4.81 -11.37 18.31
N ALA A 136 4.47 -10.91 19.51
CA ALA A 136 3.54 -9.81 19.69
C ALA A 136 4.01 -8.56 18.94
N ARG A 137 3.05 -7.80 18.42
CA ARG A 137 3.22 -6.52 17.73
C ARG A 137 2.14 -5.56 18.23
N VAL A 138 2.06 -4.41 17.59
CA VAL A 138 1.08 -3.38 17.86
C VAL A 138 0.59 -2.82 16.53
N SER A 139 -0.64 -2.33 16.49
CA SER A 139 -1.25 -1.77 15.29
C SER A 139 -1.17 -0.24 15.27
N ARG A 140 -1.26 0.35 14.07
CA ARG A 140 -1.30 1.81 13.87
C ARG A 140 -2.32 2.20 12.82
N VAL A 141 -2.85 3.42 12.95
CA VAL A 141 -3.56 4.12 11.88
C VAL A 141 -2.73 5.32 11.43
N LEU A 142 -2.22 5.24 10.20
CA LEU A 142 -1.43 6.28 9.54
C LEU A 142 -2.31 7.10 8.61
N ARG A 143 -2.21 8.43 8.69
CA ARG A 143 -2.70 9.36 7.67
C ARG A 143 -1.54 9.85 6.82
N LEU A 144 -1.69 9.80 5.51
CA LEU A 144 -0.80 10.45 4.54
C LEU A 144 -1.55 11.53 3.76
N SER A 145 -0.85 12.58 3.35
CA SER A 145 -1.36 13.53 2.35
C SER A 145 -0.89 13.13 0.96
N ALA A 146 -1.71 13.23 -0.07
CA ALA A 146 -1.26 13.11 -1.46
C ALA A 146 -0.48 14.36 -1.89
N ASP A 147 0.49 14.22 -2.80
CA ASP A 147 1.22 15.35 -3.38
C ASP A 147 0.24 16.16 -4.24
N PRO A 148 0.03 17.47 -3.98
CA PRO A 148 -0.90 18.29 -4.75
C PRO A 148 -0.52 18.42 -6.23
N ARG A 149 0.73 18.10 -6.61
CA ARG A 149 1.19 18.08 -8.01
C ARG A 149 0.96 16.73 -8.68
N ASN A 150 0.80 15.67 -7.89
CA ASN A 150 0.49 14.33 -8.38
C ASN A 150 -0.23 13.52 -7.29
N LEU A 151 -1.57 13.52 -7.36
CA LEU A 151 -2.41 12.84 -6.37
C LEU A 151 -2.28 11.31 -6.37
N ASN A 152 -1.53 10.72 -7.33
CA ASN A 152 -1.20 9.29 -7.32
C ASN A 152 -0.05 8.96 -6.36
N ARG A 153 0.60 9.95 -5.72
CA ARG A 153 1.72 9.75 -4.80
C ARG A 153 1.47 10.47 -3.48
N HIS A 154 2.02 9.96 -2.39
CA HIS A 154 2.03 10.70 -1.13
C HIS A 154 3.00 11.89 -1.19
N ALA A 155 2.70 12.95 -0.43
CA ALA A 155 3.62 14.04 -0.17
C ALA A 155 4.70 13.56 0.83
N PRO A 156 6.00 13.68 0.51
CA PRO A 156 7.07 13.24 1.40
C PRO A 156 6.98 13.87 2.79
N GLY A 157 7.17 13.08 3.84
CA GLY A 157 7.12 13.54 5.24
C GLY A 157 5.72 13.90 5.75
N SER A 158 4.65 13.63 4.99
CA SER A 158 3.27 13.96 5.41
C SER A 158 2.61 12.96 6.37
N GLY A 159 3.34 11.90 6.73
CA GLY A 159 2.82 10.82 7.59
C GLY A 159 2.53 11.29 9.01
N GLU A 160 1.31 11.03 9.47
CA GLU A 160 0.90 11.23 10.87
C GLU A 160 0.23 9.96 11.39
N ILE A 161 0.74 9.40 12.49
CA ILE A 161 0.03 8.35 13.23
C ILE A 161 -1.10 9.02 14.02
N ILE A 162 -2.34 8.77 13.63
CA ILE A 162 -3.52 9.41 14.22
C ILE A 162 -4.18 8.54 15.31
N LEU A 163 -3.87 7.25 15.33
CA LEU A 163 -4.24 6.29 16.37
C LEU A 163 -3.12 5.26 16.49
N GLY A 164 -2.74 4.91 17.72
CA GLY A 164 -1.58 4.09 18.01
C GLY A 164 -0.28 4.88 18.11
N LYS A 165 -0.27 6.13 18.60
CA LYS A 165 1.00 6.88 18.79
C LYS A 165 1.90 6.21 19.82
N ASN A 166 1.30 5.56 20.82
CA ASN A 166 2.01 4.75 21.80
C ASN A 166 2.15 3.28 21.36
N SER A 167 1.66 2.88 20.18
CA SER A 167 2.00 1.59 19.56
C SER A 167 3.47 1.61 19.10
N THR A 168 4.38 1.44 20.05
CA THR A 168 5.85 1.46 19.86
C THR A 168 6.45 0.16 20.38
N PHE A 169 7.72 -0.11 20.06
CA PHE A 169 8.40 -1.31 20.56
C PHE A 169 8.44 -1.39 22.09
N ALA A 170 8.58 -0.24 22.77
CA ALA A 170 8.59 -0.16 24.23
C ALA A 170 7.29 -0.67 24.88
N ASN A 171 6.19 -0.67 24.12
CA ASN A 171 4.87 -1.10 24.57
C ASN A 171 4.45 -2.44 23.96
N ILE A 172 5.35 -3.16 23.28
CA ILE A 172 5.14 -4.55 22.91
C ILE A 172 5.50 -5.42 24.11
N GLY A 173 4.61 -6.34 24.47
CA GLY A 173 4.81 -7.27 25.58
C GLY A 173 5.87 -8.32 25.26
N ASN A 174 5.49 -9.38 24.55
CA ASN A 174 6.40 -10.48 24.19
C ASN A 174 6.69 -10.50 22.69
N PRO A 175 7.73 -9.78 22.24
CA PRO A 175 8.03 -9.71 20.81
C PRO A 175 8.68 -10.99 20.26
N ALA A 176 8.99 -11.97 21.11
CA ALA A 176 9.57 -13.26 20.72
C ALA A 176 8.52 -14.36 20.54
N GLU A 177 7.40 -14.29 21.26
CA GLU A 177 6.35 -15.30 21.26
C GLU A 177 4.99 -14.63 21.49
N GLY A 178 4.13 -14.63 20.47
CA GLY A 178 2.80 -14.04 20.56
C GLY A 178 1.89 -14.77 21.55
N ASP A 179 0.79 -14.14 21.93
CA ASP A 179 -0.21 -14.67 22.87
C ASP A 179 0.33 -15.10 24.24
N LYS A 180 1.52 -14.61 24.61
CA LYS A 180 2.22 -14.99 25.84
C LYS A 180 2.68 -13.76 26.62
N LYS A 181 2.51 -13.81 27.94
CA LYS A 181 2.96 -12.74 28.83
C LYS A 181 4.46 -12.43 28.66
N PRO A 182 4.89 -11.17 28.84
CA PRO A 182 4.03 -10.00 29.11
C PRO A 182 3.19 -9.61 27.89
N TYR A 183 1.99 -9.06 28.12
CA TYR A 183 1.09 -8.60 27.03
C TYR A 183 1.37 -7.13 26.71
N SER A 184 1.17 -6.75 25.44
CA SER A 184 1.42 -5.40 24.93
C SER A 184 0.43 -4.38 25.51
N CYS A 185 0.80 -3.11 25.42
CA CYS A 185 -0.01 -1.97 25.83
C CYS A 185 -0.40 -1.97 27.33
N LEU A 186 0.43 -2.58 28.17
CA LEU A 186 0.35 -2.53 29.63
C LEU A 186 1.60 -1.89 30.21
N ASP A 187 1.45 -1.03 31.22
CA ASP A 187 2.56 -0.49 32.00
C ASP A 187 3.08 -1.50 33.04
N ASP A 188 4.13 -1.14 33.78
CA ASP A 188 4.74 -2.00 34.81
C ASP A 188 3.78 -2.41 35.94
N ASN A 189 2.69 -1.66 36.14
CA ASN A 189 1.66 -1.95 37.12
C ASN A 189 0.49 -2.77 36.53
N GLY A 190 0.51 -3.04 35.23
CA GLY A 190 -0.55 -3.73 34.49
C GLY A 190 -1.72 -2.83 34.07
N TRP A 191 -1.55 -1.50 34.05
CA TRP A 191 -2.56 -0.57 33.54
C TRP A 191 -2.43 -0.38 32.04
N PHE A 192 -3.57 -0.14 31.37
CA PHE A 192 -3.58 0.12 29.93
C PHE A 192 -2.85 1.41 29.58
N ILE A 193 -2.01 1.33 28.57
CA ILE A 193 -1.34 2.47 27.96
C ILE A 193 -2.32 3.12 26.97
N GLU A 194 -2.62 4.40 27.17
CA GLU A 194 -3.47 5.17 26.28
C GLU A 194 -2.88 5.22 24.86
N ASP A 195 -3.74 5.17 23.84
CA ASP A 195 -3.35 5.24 22.42
C ASP A 195 -2.33 4.17 21.99
N CYS A 196 -2.49 2.96 22.51
CA CYS A 196 -1.75 1.77 22.15
C CYS A 196 -2.72 0.67 21.70
N LEU A 197 -2.47 0.08 20.53
CA LEU A 197 -3.30 -0.97 19.95
C LEU A 197 -2.52 -2.29 19.96
N PRO A 198 -2.83 -3.22 20.88
CA PRO A 198 -2.07 -4.47 20.99
C PRO A 198 -2.43 -5.44 19.84
N ASP A 199 -1.45 -6.22 19.40
CA ASP A 199 -1.59 -7.29 18.42
C ASP A 199 -0.77 -8.51 18.90
N GLU A 200 -1.37 -9.30 19.78
CA GLU A 200 -0.67 -10.38 20.51
C GLU A 200 -0.41 -11.60 19.62
N GLY A 201 -1.44 -12.04 18.91
CA GLY A 201 -1.42 -13.20 18.02
C GLY A 201 -1.27 -12.78 16.56
N THR A 202 -1.18 -13.74 15.63
CA THR A 202 -1.01 -13.43 14.20
C THR A 202 -2.32 -13.32 13.41
N SER A 203 -3.42 -13.15 14.13
CA SER A 203 -4.80 -13.23 13.67
C SER A 203 -5.66 -12.26 14.45
N HIS A 204 -6.73 -11.79 13.81
CA HIS A 204 -7.63 -10.74 14.33
C HIS A 204 -6.83 -9.48 14.75
N SER A 205 -6.74 -8.54 13.80
CA SER A 205 -5.95 -7.31 13.92
C SER A 205 -6.84 -6.10 13.67
N VAL A 206 -6.30 -4.88 13.81
CA VAL A 206 -6.86 -3.70 13.15
C VAL A 206 -7.09 -3.98 11.66
N ASP A 207 -8.26 -3.62 11.15
CA ASP A 207 -8.63 -3.89 9.76
C ASP A 207 -9.40 -2.70 9.17
N HIS A 208 -10.73 -2.68 9.31
CA HIS A 208 -11.55 -1.78 8.52
C HIS A 208 -11.47 -0.31 8.97
N LEU A 209 -11.37 0.58 7.97
CA LEU A 209 -11.48 2.04 8.09
C LEU A 209 -12.66 2.54 7.27
N LEU A 210 -13.54 3.33 7.88
CA LEU A 210 -14.70 3.90 7.17
C LEU A 210 -15.06 5.28 7.71
N PHE A 211 -15.34 6.23 6.82
CA PHE A 211 -15.92 7.51 7.21
C PHE A 211 -17.43 7.42 7.35
N GLY A 212 -17.94 7.90 8.49
CA GLY A 212 -19.36 8.19 8.69
C GLY A 212 -19.83 9.39 7.88
N LYS A 213 -21.16 9.54 7.79
CA LYS A 213 -21.80 10.69 7.12
C LYS A 213 -21.50 12.02 7.82
N ASP A 214 -21.16 11.97 9.10
CA ASP A 214 -20.76 13.10 9.94
C ASP A 214 -19.27 13.49 9.77
N GLY A 215 -18.50 12.71 9.00
CA GLY A 215 -17.07 12.89 8.81
C GLY A 215 -16.19 12.23 9.87
N THR A 216 -16.76 11.46 10.80
CA THR A 216 -16.01 10.67 11.78
C THR A 216 -15.35 9.49 11.08
N LEU A 217 -14.05 9.26 11.34
CA LEU A 217 -13.37 8.04 10.90
C LEU A 217 -13.58 6.94 11.94
N TYR A 218 -14.25 5.86 11.55
CA TYR A 218 -14.40 4.65 12.33
C TYR A 218 -13.24 3.70 12.02
N VAL A 219 -12.71 3.08 13.07
CA VAL A 219 -11.64 2.08 13.03
C VAL A 219 -12.14 0.83 13.73
N SER A 220 -12.03 -0.33 13.09
CA SER A 220 -12.29 -1.62 13.73
C SER A 220 -10.99 -2.36 14.02
N ALA A 221 -10.93 -2.97 15.20
CA ALA A 221 -9.98 -4.02 15.54
C ALA A 221 -10.78 -5.18 16.16
N GLY A 222 -10.34 -6.40 15.95
CA GLY A 222 -10.96 -7.62 16.47
C GLY A 222 -9.90 -8.58 16.94
#